data_AF-X1EK50-F1
#
_entry.id   AF-X1EK50-F1
#
_cell.length_a   1.000
_cell.length_b   1.000
_cell.length_c   1.000
_cell.angle_alpha   90.00
_cell.angle_beta   90.00
_cell.angle_gamma   90.00
#
_symmetry.space_group_name_H-M   'P 1'
#
loop_
_entity.id
_entity.type
_entity.pdbx_description
1 polymer ?
#
loop_
_entity_poly.entity_id
_entity_poly.type
_entity_poly.pdbx_seq_one_letter_code
_entity_poly.pdbx_strand_id
1 'polypeptide(L)'
;MQSSKVLQYLEDLAFQLGIEIVNEKLGGTDFYAKGGLCKVKGAYKIFMDPAEPIQVQIDILAQSLSSFHTEEVYLLPFIREILEKAQKSQQ
;
A
#
# COMPACT_ATOMS: atom_id res chain seq x y z
N MET A 1 6.51 17.19 2.69
CA MET A 1 6.62 16.07 3.67
C MET A 1 7.67 15.09 3.17
N GLN A 2 8.41 14.42 4.06
CA GLN A 2 9.40 13.42 3.63
C GLN A 2 8.66 12.14 3.21
N SER A 3 8.78 11.72 1.95
CA SER A 3 8.08 10.54 1.41
C SER A 3 8.39 9.26 2.19
N SER A 4 9.59 9.14 2.75
CA SER A 4 9.98 8.04 3.63
C SER A 4 9.12 7.91 4.88
N LYS A 5 8.71 9.03 5.49
CA LYS A 5 7.80 8.98 6.64
C LYS A 5 6.42 8.51 6.23
N VAL A 6 5.92 8.95 5.07
CA VAL A 6 4.61 8.52 4.55
C VAL A 6 4.60 7.03 4.30
N LEU A 7 5.65 6.52 3.63
CA LEU A 7 5.82 5.10 3.39
C LEU A 7 5.78 4.31 4.71
N GLN A 8 6.60 4.70 5.70
CA GLN A 8 6.61 4.04 7.01
C GLN A 8 5.24 4.00 7.68
N TYR A 9 4.51 5.12 7.69
CA TYR A 9 3.17 5.15 8.31
C TYR A 9 2.16 4.23 7.60
N LEU A 10 2.28 4.06 6.28
CA LEU A 10 1.43 3.14 5.51
C LEU A 10 1.83 1.67 5.77
N GLU A 11 3.12 1.39 5.93
CA GLU A 11 3.62 0.08 6.33
C GLU A 11 3.14 -0.30 7.74
N ASP A 12 3.21 0.64 8.68
CA ASP A 12 2.71 0.47 10.05
C ASP A 12 1.20 0.20 10.05
N LEU A 13 0.45 0.90 9.19
CA LEU A 13 -0.99 0.65 9.02
C LEU A 13 -1.27 -0.75 8.46
N ALA A 14 -0.53 -1.18 7.44
CA ALA A 14 -0.66 -2.54 6.89
C ALA A 14 -0.43 -3.59 7.99
N PHE A 15 0.60 -3.38 8.82
CA PHE A 15 0.88 -4.24 9.97
C PHE A 15 -0.27 -4.25 10.98
N GLN A 16 -0.84 -3.09 11.34
CA GLN A 16 -1.99 -3.00 12.24
C GLN A 16 -3.24 -3.69 11.71
N LEU A 17 -3.44 -3.69 10.39
CA LEU A 17 -4.54 -4.38 9.72
C LEU A 17 -4.29 -5.88 9.51
N GLY A 18 -3.11 -6.39 9.90
CA GLY A 18 -2.73 -7.79 9.69
C GLY A 18 -2.49 -8.14 8.22
N ILE A 19 -2.14 -7.15 7.40
CA ILE A 19 -1.84 -7.31 5.97
C ILE A 19 -0.32 -7.42 5.81
N GLU A 20 0.12 -8.52 5.21
CA GLU A 20 1.55 -8.76 4.95
C GLU A 20 2.01 -7.97 3.73
N ILE A 21 3.11 -7.23 3.87
CA ILE A 21 3.81 -6.61 2.73
C ILE A 21 4.90 -7.58 2.25
N VAL A 22 4.80 -7.99 0.99
CA VAL A 22 5.74 -8.90 0.34
C VAL A 22 6.59 -8.10 -0.64
N ASN A 23 7.86 -7.94 -0.28
CA ASN A 23 8.86 -7.25 -1.07
C ASN A 23 9.57 -8.25 -2.00
N GLU A 24 9.18 -8.25 -3.28
CA GLU A 24 9.70 -9.19 -4.27
C GLU A 24 9.87 -8.48 -5.62
N LYS A 25 10.83 -8.91 -6.42
CA LYS A 25 10.93 -8.42 -7.80
C LYS A 25 9.74 -8.94 -8.60
N LEU A 26 8.86 -8.05 -9.07
CA LEU A 26 7.60 -8.46 -9.72
C LEU A 26 7.72 -8.49 -11.24
N GLY A 27 8.52 -7.60 -11.83
CA GLY A 27 8.72 -7.50 -13.28
C GLY A 27 9.96 -8.23 -13.79
N GLY A 28 10.03 -8.40 -15.10
CA GLY A 28 11.16 -8.99 -15.80
C GLY A 28 11.60 -8.13 -16.99
N THR A 29 12.63 -8.59 -17.71
CA THR A 29 13.12 -7.92 -18.93
C THR A 29 12.03 -7.82 -20.01
N ASP A 30 11.11 -8.77 -20.03
CA ASP A 30 10.11 -8.93 -21.10
C ASP A 30 8.69 -8.56 -20.67
N PHE A 31 8.46 -8.24 -19.39
CA PHE A 31 7.14 -7.86 -18.90
C PHE A 31 7.21 -6.90 -17.70
N TYR A 32 6.29 -5.95 -17.68
CA TYR A 32 6.08 -5.06 -16.55
C TYR A 32 4.96 -5.60 -15.66
N ALA A 33 5.22 -5.71 -14.37
CA ALA A 33 4.22 -6.05 -13.37
C ALA A 33 4.26 -4.99 -12.26
N LYS A 34 3.12 -4.36 -12.00
CA LYS A 34 2.95 -3.42 -10.89
C LYS A 34 2.57 -4.19 -9.63
N GLY A 35 3.04 -3.70 -8.48
CA GLY A 35 2.58 -4.18 -7.18
C GLY A 35 1.11 -3.89 -6.91
N GLY A 36 0.56 -4.51 -5.86
CA GLY A 36 -0.84 -4.38 -5.50
C GLY A 36 -1.33 -5.39 -4.47
N LEU A 37 -2.60 -5.25 -4.11
CA LEU A 37 -3.30 -6.12 -3.17
C LEU A 37 -3.65 -7.47 -3.81
N CYS A 38 -3.38 -8.55 -3.09
CA CYS A 38 -3.74 -9.90 -3.47
C CYS A 38 -4.27 -10.67 -2.24
N LYS A 39 -5.17 -11.63 -2.46
CA LYS A 39 -5.65 -12.55 -1.42
C LYS A 39 -5.11 -13.95 -1.69
N VAL A 40 -4.16 -14.39 -0.87
CA VAL A 40 -3.50 -15.69 -1.00
C VAL A 40 -3.95 -16.60 0.13
N LYS A 41 -4.64 -17.71 -0.22
CA LYS A 41 -5.16 -18.70 0.75
C LYS A 41 -5.97 -18.07 1.90
N GLY A 42 -6.74 -17.03 1.59
CA GLY A 42 -7.57 -16.32 2.57
C GLY A 42 -6.90 -15.13 3.26
N ALA A 43 -5.56 -15.03 3.23
CA ALA A 43 -4.82 -13.92 3.81
C ALA A 43 -4.58 -12.80 2.79
N TYR A 44 -4.75 -11.55 3.20
CA TYR A 44 -4.43 -10.39 2.38
C TYR A 44 -2.94 -10.10 2.41
N LYS A 45 -2.36 -9.86 1.23
CA LYS A 45 -0.97 -9.50 1.03
C LYS A 45 -0.87 -8.34 0.06
N ILE A 46 0.09 -7.45 0.26
CA ILE A 46 0.43 -6.40 -0.70
C ILE A 46 1.81 -6.72 -1.27
N PHE A 47 1.86 -6.99 -2.56
CA PHE A 47 3.11 -7.25 -3.26
C PHE A 47 3.70 -5.93 -3.76
N MET A 48 4.99 -5.71 -3.52
CA MET A 48 5.71 -4.52 -3.98
C MET A 48 7.08 -4.91 -4.51
N ASP A 49 7.53 -4.18 -5.54
CA ASP A 49 8.91 -4.26 -6.02
C ASP A 49 9.75 -3.18 -5.32
N PRO A 50 10.75 -3.53 -4.50
CA PRO A 50 11.58 -2.56 -3.80
C PRO A 50 12.39 -1.63 -4.71
N ALA A 51 12.56 -1.99 -5.99
CA ALA A 51 13.24 -1.16 -6.98
C ALA A 51 12.36 0.00 -7.49
N GLU A 52 11.05 -0.03 -7.23
CA GLU A 52 10.14 1.03 -7.64
C GLU A 52 10.39 2.32 -6.84
N PRO A 53 10.20 3.51 -7.44
CA PRO A 53 10.33 4.77 -6.73
C PRO A 53 9.42 4.83 -5.50
N ILE A 54 9.89 5.50 -4.45
CA ILE A 54 9.15 5.60 -3.18
C ILE A 54 7.71 6.11 -3.34
N GLN A 55 7.47 7.00 -4.31
CA GLN A 55 6.14 7.50 -4.59
C GLN A 55 5.23 6.41 -5.15
N VAL A 56 5.76 5.53 -6.01
CA VAL A 56 5.02 4.38 -6.57
C VAL A 56 4.67 3.40 -5.45
N GLN A 57 5.59 3.14 -4.51
CA GLN A 57 5.32 2.30 -3.34
C GLN A 57 4.22 2.89 -2.46
N ILE A 58 4.27 4.20 -2.19
CA ILE A 58 3.21 4.92 -1.46
C ILE A 58 1.87 4.78 -2.17
N ASP A 59 1.83 4.95 -3.49
CA ASP A 59 0.59 4.85 -4.26
C ASP A 59 0.00 3.43 -4.21
N ILE A 60 0.85 2.40 -4.31
CA ILE A 60 0.44 0.98 -4.19
C ILE A 60 -0.15 0.70 -2.81
N LEU A 61 0.54 1.11 -1.74
CA LEU A 61 0.05 0.91 -0.37
C LEU A 61 -1.23 1.69 -0.13
N ALA A 62 -1.26 2.99 -0.46
CA ALA A 62 -2.43 3.83 -0.24
C ALA A 62 -3.66 3.27 -0.96
N GLN A 63 -3.50 2.83 -2.22
CA GLN A 63 -4.57 2.25 -3.01
C GLN A 63 -5.01 0.85 -2.52
N SER A 64 -4.08 0.06 -1.99
CA SER A 64 -4.40 -1.24 -1.42
C SER A 64 -5.14 -1.10 -0.09
N LEU A 65 -4.64 -0.24 0.80
CA LEU A 65 -5.14 -0.05 2.15
C LEU A 65 -6.46 0.74 2.20
N SER A 66 -6.73 1.61 1.21
CA SER A 66 -7.99 2.35 1.11
C SER A 66 -9.23 1.46 0.90
N SER A 67 -9.03 0.20 0.49
CA SER A 67 -10.10 -0.79 0.35
C SER A 67 -10.51 -1.46 1.67
N PHE A 68 -9.76 -1.23 2.77
CA PHE A 68 -10.02 -1.80 4.08
C PHE A 68 -10.75 -0.82 4.99
N HIS A 69 -11.47 -1.37 5.96
CA HIS A 69 -12.13 -0.56 6.99
C HIS A 69 -11.09 -0.06 7.99
N THR A 70 -10.81 1.24 7.96
CA THR A 70 -9.81 1.89 8.84
C THR A 70 -10.45 2.80 9.89
N GLU A 71 -11.76 2.70 10.14
CA GLU A 71 -12.45 3.58 11.08
C GLU A 71 -12.07 3.30 12.54
N GLU A 72 -11.74 2.03 12.84
CA GLU A 72 -11.35 1.59 14.18
C GLU A 72 -9.84 1.75 14.47
N VAL A 73 -9.05 2.16 13.47
CA VAL A 73 -7.60 2.37 13.61
C VAL A 73 -7.31 3.86 13.79
N TYR A 74 -6.49 4.20 14.79
CA TYR A 74 -6.03 5.57 14.97
C TYR A 74 -5.07 5.95 13.82
N LEU A 75 -5.54 6.81 12.93
CA LEU A 75 -4.78 7.34 11.81
C LEU A 75 -4.48 8.82 12.00
N LEU A 76 -3.24 9.21 11.67
CA LEU A 76 -2.89 10.62 11.54
C LEU A 76 -3.75 11.27 10.43
N PRO A 77 -4.24 12.51 10.61
CA PRO A 77 -5.14 13.16 9.65
C PRO A 77 -4.64 13.13 8.21
N PHE A 78 -3.35 13.35 8.00
CA PHE A 78 -2.76 13.33 6.66
C PHE A 78 -2.73 11.94 6.02
N ILE A 79 -2.63 10.86 6.81
CA ILE A 79 -2.70 9.48 6.29
C ILE A 79 -4.14 9.20 5.83
N ARG A 80 -5.12 9.64 6.61
CA ARG A 80 -6.53 9.54 6.24
C ARG A 80 -6.81 10.25 4.91
N GLU A 81 -6.31 11.47 4.73
CA GLU A 81 -6.43 12.18 3.45
C GLU A 81 -5.79 11.45 2.26
N ILE A 82 -4.65 10.78 2.48
CA ILE A 82 -3.98 9.98 1.44
C ILE A 82 -4.85 8.80 1.03
N LEU A 83 -5.40 8.05 2.00
CA LEU A 83 -6.26 6.91 1.75
C LEU A 83 -7.57 7.32 1.06
N GLU A 84 -8.21 8.40 1.52
CA GLU A 84 -9.43 8.94 0.91
C GLU A 84 -9.21 9.39 -0.54
N LYS A 85 -8.07 10.02 -0.84
CA LYS A 85 -7.70 10.38 -2.22
C LYS A 85 -7.47 9.15 -3.09
N ALA A 86 -6.81 8.14 -2.55
CA ALA A 86 -6.56 6.87 -3.25
C ALA A 86 -7.83 6.05 -3.48
N GLN A 87 -8.85 6.19 -2.62
CA GLN A 87 -10.16 5.56 -2.80
C GLN A 87 -10.95 6.23 -3.92
N LYS A 88 -10.93 7.57 -3.98
CA LYS A 88 -11.65 8.35 -5.00
C LYS A 88 -11.10 8.16 -6.42
N SER A 89 -9.82 7.82 -6.57
CA SER A 89 -9.23 7.52 -7.88
C SER A 89 -9.64 6.17 -8.47
N GLN A 90 -10.37 5.34 -7.71
CA GLN A 90 -10.97 4.08 -8.18
C GLN A 90 -12.44 4.20 -8.61
N GLN A 91 -13.06 5.39 -8.47
CA GLN A 91 -14.47 5.66 -8.80
C GLN A 91 -14.64 6.39 -10.14
#